data_AF-A0A955TJ10-F1
#
_entry.id   AF-A0A955TJ10-F1
#
_cell.length_a   1.000
_cell.length_b   1.000
_cell.length_c   1.000
_cell.angle_alpha   90.00
_cell.angle_beta   90.00
_cell.angle_gamma   90.00
#
_symmetry.space_group_name_H-M   'P 1'
#
loop_
_entity.id
_entity.type
_entity.pdbx_description
1 polymer ?
#
loop_
_entity_poly.entity_id
_entity_poly.type
_entity_poly.pdbx_seq_one_letter_code
_entity_poly.pdbx_strand_id
1 'polypeptide(L)'
;MMRILRMLLCVVCMAVPVEAKLKKGPWPTDPDLAKVEQEIEEKEQPCKKLKNIMAEMNCYERVRKPFYAEGLLRGTGNYVDLHYVDLPTPELQEKLQELRALKERARPQDAAKFDRVPGELSEEDVLSEINLVEIELGKRETFKYQENLDFLKKRPATP
;
A
#
# COMPACT_ATOMS: atom_id res chain seq x y z
N MET A 1 13.13 -48.03 -54.88
CA MET A 1 13.07 -46.56 -54.86
C MET A 1 12.46 -46.16 -53.52
N MET A 2 13.25 -45.77 -52.51
CA MET A 2 13.56 -44.37 -52.15
C MET A 2 12.27 -43.52 -52.03
N ARG A 3 11.94 -42.78 -50.97
CA ARG A 3 12.66 -42.28 -49.77
C ARG A 3 11.65 -41.36 -49.04
N ILE A 4 11.93 -41.01 -47.76
CA ILE A 4 11.42 -39.83 -47.01
C ILE A 4 9.95 -39.95 -46.53
N LEU A 5 9.59 -40.18 -45.27
CA LEU A 5 10.10 -39.76 -43.95
C LEU A 5 10.40 -38.25 -43.86
N ARG A 6 9.37 -37.42 -43.64
CA ARG A 6 9.44 -36.09 -42.99
C ARG A 6 8.04 -35.46 -42.88
N MET A 7 7.37 -35.67 -41.75
CA MET A 7 6.40 -34.73 -41.21
C MET A 7 6.60 -34.64 -39.69
N LEU A 8 7.73 -34.04 -39.31
CA LEU A 8 7.88 -33.37 -38.03
C LEU A 8 7.49 -31.92 -38.29
N LEU A 9 6.18 -31.63 -38.29
CA LEU A 9 5.73 -30.25 -38.19
C LEU A 9 5.87 -29.87 -36.71
N CYS A 10 6.94 -29.14 -36.42
CA CYS A 10 7.14 -28.45 -35.17
C CYS A 10 5.89 -27.61 -34.86
N VAL A 11 5.13 -28.03 -33.85
CA VAL A 11 4.29 -27.11 -33.07
C VAL A 11 5.26 -26.23 -32.30
N VAL A 12 5.82 -25.24 -32.99
CA VAL A 12 6.44 -24.09 -32.33
C VAL A 12 5.25 -23.39 -31.68
N CYS A 13 5.01 -23.73 -30.41
CA CYS A 13 4.36 -22.83 -29.48
C CYS A 13 5.19 -21.55 -29.50
N MET A 14 4.86 -20.67 -30.45
CA MET A 14 5.17 -19.25 -30.37
C MET A 14 4.42 -18.80 -29.13
N ALA A 15 5.10 -18.94 -27.99
CA ALA A 15 4.84 -18.13 -26.83
C ALA A 15 4.87 -16.71 -27.35
N VAL A 16 3.68 -16.20 -27.67
CA VAL A 16 3.48 -14.78 -27.85
C VAL A 16 4.08 -14.19 -26.58
N PRO A 17 5.13 -13.35 -26.66
CA PRO A 17 5.48 -12.57 -25.50
C PRO A 17 4.20 -11.80 -25.24
N VAL A 18 3.53 -12.14 -24.13
CA VAL A 18 2.62 -11.21 -23.49
C VAL A 18 3.57 -10.11 -23.02
N GLU A 19 3.94 -9.25 -23.96
CA GLU A 19 4.32 -7.88 -23.68
C GLU A 19 3.09 -7.35 -22.95
N ALA A 20 3.13 -7.49 -21.63
CA ALA A 20 2.40 -6.65 -20.74
C ALA A 20 2.79 -5.24 -21.19
N LYS A 21 1.97 -4.67 -22.07
CA LYS A 21 1.85 -3.24 -22.25
C LYS A 21 1.64 -2.74 -20.84
N LEU A 22 2.74 -2.31 -20.20
CA LEU A 22 2.75 -1.50 -19.00
C LEU A 22 1.63 -0.50 -19.22
N LYS A 23 0.51 -0.69 -18.53
CA LYS A 23 -0.63 0.20 -18.63
C LYS A 23 -0.14 1.54 -18.08
N LYS A 24 0.40 2.39 -18.96
CA LYS A 24 0.54 3.82 -18.71
C LYS A 24 -0.86 4.42 -18.87
N GLY A 25 -1.75 4.02 -17.97
CA GLY A 25 -3.04 4.68 -17.77
C GLY A 25 -2.84 5.80 -16.75
N PRO A 26 -3.82 6.72 -16.61
CA PRO A 26 -3.84 7.57 -15.43
C PRO A 26 -3.93 6.67 -14.20
N TRP A 27 -2.94 6.79 -13.33
CA TRP A 27 -2.89 6.09 -12.05
C TRP A 27 -3.96 6.66 -11.11
N PRO A 28 -4.50 5.86 -10.18
CA PRO A 28 -5.49 6.34 -9.23
C PRO A 28 -4.90 7.49 -8.40
N THR A 29 -5.70 8.53 -8.22
CA THR A 29 -5.34 9.71 -7.44
C THR A 29 -6.27 9.85 -6.25
N ASP A 30 -5.71 10.30 -5.14
CA ASP A 30 -6.40 10.63 -3.91
C ASP A 30 -6.39 12.16 -3.74
N PRO A 31 -7.57 12.82 -3.82
CA PRO A 31 -7.65 14.27 -3.72
C PRO A 31 -7.18 14.84 -2.38
N ASP A 32 -7.29 14.09 -1.30
CA ASP A 32 -6.87 14.57 0.02
C ASP A 32 -5.37 14.41 0.18
N LEU A 33 -4.79 13.31 -0.33
CA LEU A 33 -3.35 13.18 -0.47
C LEU A 33 -2.77 14.29 -1.34
N ALA A 34 -3.41 14.63 -2.45
CA ALA A 34 -2.96 15.72 -3.33
C ALA A 34 -2.83 17.06 -2.60
N LYS A 35 -3.82 17.39 -1.76
CA LYS A 35 -3.80 18.62 -0.93
C LYS A 35 -2.66 18.59 0.07
N VAL A 36 -2.50 17.47 0.79
CA VAL A 36 -1.45 17.30 1.81
C VAL A 36 -0.06 17.41 1.17
N GLU A 37 0.15 16.77 0.02
CA GLU A 37 1.43 16.84 -0.69
C GLU A 37 1.75 18.23 -1.22
N GLN A 38 0.75 18.94 -1.75
CA GLN A 38 0.91 20.35 -2.15
C GLN A 38 1.27 21.23 -0.95
N GLU A 39 0.59 21.05 0.18
CA GLU A 39 0.87 21.82 1.40
C GLU A 39 2.28 21.54 1.95
N ILE A 40 2.72 20.28 1.92
CA ILE A 40 4.09 19.91 2.25
C ILE A 40 5.06 20.60 1.31
N GLU A 41 4.85 20.49 -0.02
CA GLU A 41 5.75 21.09 -1.00
C GLU A 41 5.90 22.61 -0.81
N GLU A 42 4.80 23.31 -0.54
CA GLU A 42 4.80 24.75 -0.24
C GLU A 42 5.62 25.07 1.02
N LYS A 43 5.41 24.30 2.10
CA LYS A 43 6.13 24.45 3.37
C LYS A 43 7.60 24.05 3.27
N GLU A 44 7.97 23.22 2.30
CA GLU A 44 9.34 22.78 2.04
C GLU A 44 10.16 23.79 1.21
N GLN A 45 9.53 24.72 0.49
CA GLN A 45 10.23 25.72 -0.34
C GLN A 45 11.32 26.52 0.41
N PRO A 46 11.13 26.95 1.67
CA PRO A 46 12.19 27.63 2.42
C PRO A 46 13.37 26.71 2.75
N CYS A 47 13.16 25.40 2.90
CA CYS A 47 14.21 24.43 3.25
C CYS A 47 15.24 24.30 2.11
N LYS A 48 14.81 24.37 0.84
CA LYS A 48 15.67 24.34 -0.36
C LYS A 48 16.72 25.46 -0.41
N LYS A 49 16.54 26.52 0.37
CA LYS A 49 17.47 27.67 0.43
C LYS A 49 18.62 27.47 1.43
N LEU A 50 18.56 26.40 2.23
CA LEU A 50 19.58 26.09 3.23
C LEU A 50 20.83 25.53 2.55
N LYS A 51 22.01 26.09 2.85
CA LYS A 51 23.29 25.66 2.26
C LYS A 51 23.86 24.39 2.90
N ASN A 52 23.42 24.06 4.11
CA ASN A 52 23.92 22.92 4.86
C ASN A 52 22.94 21.75 4.72
N ILE A 53 23.40 20.63 4.17
CA ILE A 53 22.58 19.45 3.88
C ILE A 53 21.90 18.90 5.15
N MET A 54 22.59 18.87 6.29
CA MET A 54 21.98 18.41 7.55
C MET A 54 20.89 19.36 8.02
N ALA A 55 21.09 20.67 7.89
CA ALA A 55 20.07 21.67 8.22
C ALA A 55 18.86 21.58 7.27
N GLU A 56 19.10 21.30 6.00
CA GLU A 56 18.07 21.05 5.00
C GLU A 56 17.23 19.81 5.34
N MET A 57 17.88 18.67 5.60
CA MET A 57 17.20 17.44 6.00
C MET A 57 16.36 17.63 7.27
N ASN A 58 16.92 18.26 8.30
CA ASN A 58 16.19 18.57 9.53
C ASN A 58 15.03 19.54 9.29
N CYS A 59 15.14 20.41 8.28
CA CYS A 59 14.05 21.29 7.89
C CYS A 59 12.91 20.50 7.25
N TYR A 60 13.19 19.64 6.27
CA TYR A 60 12.20 18.76 5.66
C TYR A 60 11.51 17.86 6.70
N GLU A 61 12.28 17.26 7.61
CA GLU A 61 11.72 16.42 8.66
C GLU A 61 10.74 17.21 9.54
N ARG A 62 11.11 18.43 10.00
CA ARG A 62 10.21 19.27 10.80
C ARG A 62 8.94 19.68 10.05
N VAL A 63 9.02 19.89 8.74
CA VAL A 63 7.87 20.22 7.91
C VAL A 63 6.94 19.02 7.77
N ARG A 64 7.47 17.83 7.51
CA ARG A 64 6.67 16.61 7.28
C ARG A 64 6.12 15.98 8.55
N LYS A 65 6.86 16.07 9.66
CA LYS A 65 6.53 15.39 10.93
C LYS A 65 5.09 15.64 11.42
N PRO A 66 4.54 16.87 11.40
CA PRO A 66 3.14 17.10 11.75
C PRO A 66 2.16 16.29 10.91
N PHE A 67 2.33 16.26 9.58
CA PHE A 67 1.44 15.50 8.69
C PHE A 67 1.50 13.98 8.94
N TYR A 68 2.69 13.45 9.26
CA TYR A 68 2.82 12.07 9.72
C TYR A 68 2.10 11.86 11.06
N ALA A 69 2.32 12.74 12.04
CA ALA A 69 1.78 12.61 13.39
C ALA A 69 0.24 12.73 13.42
N GLU A 70 -0.32 13.58 12.57
CA GLU A 70 -1.76 13.80 12.43
C GLU A 70 -2.44 12.72 11.56
N GLY A 71 -1.68 11.76 11.02
CA GLY A 71 -2.24 10.69 10.21
C GLY A 71 -2.76 11.15 8.85
N LEU A 72 -2.24 12.25 8.30
CA LEU A 72 -2.67 12.81 7.02
C LEU A 72 -1.99 12.17 5.81
N LEU A 73 -0.95 11.35 6.04
CA LEU A 73 -0.18 10.70 5.00
C LEU A 73 -0.53 9.22 4.89
N ARG A 74 -1.06 8.83 3.73
CA ARG A 74 -1.32 7.44 3.34
C ARG A 74 -0.07 6.57 3.45
N GLY A 75 -0.27 5.26 3.60
CA GLY A 75 0.83 4.32 3.79
C GLY A 75 1.47 4.34 5.18
N THR A 76 0.93 5.11 6.13
CA THR A 76 1.49 5.24 7.48
C THR A 76 0.59 4.62 8.55
N GLY A 77 1.19 4.21 9.67
CA GLY A 77 0.46 3.69 10.83
C GLY A 77 -0.61 4.67 11.33
N ASN A 78 -0.25 5.94 11.50
CA ASN A 78 -1.17 6.96 12.01
C ASN A 78 -2.36 7.21 11.07
N TYR A 79 -2.17 7.08 9.75
CA TYR A 79 -3.29 7.16 8.81
C TYR A 79 -4.24 5.98 8.96
N VAL A 80 -3.71 4.76 9.09
CA VAL A 80 -4.53 3.57 9.35
C VAL A 80 -5.25 3.66 10.69
N ASP A 81 -4.58 4.16 11.73
CA ASP A 81 -5.18 4.38 13.05
C ASP A 81 -6.33 5.39 12.97
N LEU A 82 -6.12 6.51 12.28
CA LEU A 82 -7.13 7.56 12.12
C LEU A 82 -8.33 7.11 11.28
N HIS A 83 -8.11 6.35 10.21
CA HIS A 83 -9.15 6.07 9.22
C HIS A 83 -9.79 4.68 9.33
N TYR A 84 -9.07 3.67 9.83
CA TYR A 84 -9.47 2.26 9.71
C TYR A 84 -9.60 1.52 11.04
N VAL A 85 -8.85 1.89 12.09
CA VAL A 85 -8.86 1.13 13.35
C VAL A 85 -10.22 1.14 14.04
N ASP A 86 -11.00 2.22 13.95
CA ASP A 86 -12.34 2.24 14.57
C ASP A 86 -13.41 1.50 13.76
N LEU A 87 -13.09 1.01 12.55
CA LEU A 87 -14.03 0.24 11.75
C LEU A 87 -14.34 -1.12 12.40
N PRO A 88 -15.60 -1.56 12.42
CA PRO A 88 -15.96 -2.93 12.78
C PRO A 88 -15.19 -3.97 11.95
N THR A 89 -14.90 -5.15 12.52
CA THR A 89 -14.15 -6.20 11.81
C THR A 89 -14.67 -6.52 10.40
N PRO A 90 -15.99 -6.65 10.16
CA PRO A 90 -16.49 -6.88 8.79
C PRO A 90 -16.15 -5.75 7.82
N GLU A 91 -16.29 -4.49 8.25
CA GLU A 91 -15.98 -3.31 7.44
C GLU A 91 -14.47 -3.18 7.20
N LEU A 92 -13.65 -3.51 8.20
CA LEU A 92 -12.19 -3.54 8.04
C LEU A 92 -11.74 -4.63 7.05
N GLN A 93 -12.41 -5.78 7.04
CA GLN A 93 -12.18 -6.83 6.04
C GLN A 93 -12.60 -6.39 4.64
N GLU A 94 -13.72 -5.69 4.50
CA GLU A 94 -14.13 -5.09 3.23
C GLU A 94 -13.11 -4.05 2.76
N LYS A 95 -12.66 -3.17 3.65
CA LYS A 95 -11.60 -2.20 3.36
C LYS A 95 -10.31 -2.86 2.89
N LEU A 96 -9.93 -3.98 3.50
CA LEU A 96 -8.76 -4.75 3.05
C LEU A 96 -8.92 -5.27 1.61
N GLN A 97 -10.11 -5.71 1.21
CA GLN A 97 -10.36 -6.11 -0.18
C GLN A 97 -10.29 -4.92 -1.14
N GLU A 98 -10.84 -3.77 -0.74
CA GLU A 98 -10.74 -2.54 -1.53
C GLU A 98 -9.28 -2.11 -1.74
N LEU A 99 -8.47 -2.15 -0.68
CA LEU A 99 -7.04 -1.80 -0.74
C LEU A 99 -6.27 -2.77 -1.66
N ARG A 100 -6.58 -4.08 -1.59
CA ARG A 100 -5.98 -5.06 -2.52
C ARG A 100 -6.36 -4.76 -3.97
N ALA A 101 -7.62 -4.43 -4.25
CA ALA A 101 -8.05 -4.03 -5.60
C ALA A 101 -7.47 -2.67 -6.04
N LEU A 102 -7.17 -1.78 -5.09
CA LEU A 102 -6.51 -0.50 -5.35
C LEU A 102 -5.04 -0.70 -5.71
N LYS A 103 -4.33 -1.59 -5.01
CA LYS A 103 -2.92 -1.93 -5.26
C LYS A 103 -2.69 -2.36 -6.71
N GLU A 104 -3.54 -3.23 -7.25
CA GLU A 104 -3.44 -3.71 -8.65
C GLU A 104 -3.58 -2.60 -9.71
N ARG A 105 -4.08 -1.44 -9.32
CA ARG A 105 -4.25 -0.26 -10.18
C ARG A 105 -3.29 0.87 -9.83
N ALA A 106 -2.65 0.82 -8.66
CA ALA A 106 -1.71 1.82 -8.19
C ALA A 106 -0.46 1.82 -9.07
N ARG A 107 0.30 2.91 -9.00
CA ARG A 107 1.52 3.03 -9.80
C ARG A 107 2.62 2.13 -9.25
N PRO A 108 3.25 1.32 -10.11
CA PRO A 108 4.44 0.56 -9.73
C PRO A 108 5.53 1.45 -9.13
N GLN A 109 6.21 0.94 -8.10
CA GLN A 109 7.20 1.70 -7.33
C GLN A 109 8.33 2.27 -8.21
N ASP A 110 8.79 1.50 -9.19
CA ASP A 110 9.82 1.90 -10.16
C ASP A 110 9.35 3.08 -11.04
N ALA A 111 8.08 3.06 -11.44
CA ALA A 111 7.48 4.13 -12.22
C ALA A 111 7.20 5.39 -11.38
N ALA A 112 6.88 5.25 -10.08
CA ALA A 112 6.53 6.35 -9.20
C ALA A 112 7.73 7.23 -8.81
N LYS A 113 8.96 6.73 -8.93
CA LYS A 113 10.16 7.39 -8.39
C LYS A 113 10.50 8.77 -8.99
N PHE A 114 10.07 9.06 -10.22
CA PHE A 114 10.56 10.25 -10.95
C PHE A 114 9.48 11.16 -11.55
N ASP A 115 8.25 10.69 -11.65
CA ASP A 115 7.19 11.39 -12.40
C ASP A 115 5.82 11.18 -11.74
N ARG A 116 5.81 11.06 -10.42
CA ARG A 116 4.58 11.00 -9.61
C ARG A 116 3.98 12.39 -9.53
N VAL A 117 2.70 12.51 -9.88
CA VAL A 117 1.95 13.75 -9.67
C VAL A 117 1.34 13.77 -8.26
N PRO A 118 1.06 14.96 -7.69
CA PRO A 118 0.46 15.04 -6.37
C PRO A 118 -0.85 14.22 -6.25
N GLY A 119 -0.97 13.47 -5.16
CA GLY A 119 -2.09 12.59 -4.85
C GLY A 119 -2.08 11.25 -5.57
N GLU A 120 -1.13 11.00 -6.46
CA GLU A 120 -1.04 9.73 -7.15
C GLU A 120 -0.61 8.60 -6.22
N LEU A 121 -1.40 7.53 -6.18
CA LEU A 121 -1.15 6.41 -5.30
C LEU A 121 -0.09 5.48 -5.89
N SER A 122 0.97 5.23 -5.13
CA SER A 122 1.94 4.19 -5.45
C SER A 122 1.53 2.84 -4.86
N GLU A 123 2.02 1.75 -5.45
CA GLU A 123 1.86 0.41 -4.88
C GLU A 123 2.45 0.31 -3.48
N GLU A 124 3.54 1.03 -3.19
CA GLU A 124 4.21 1.02 -1.88
C GLU A 124 3.31 1.64 -0.78
N ASP A 125 2.64 2.75 -1.08
CA ASP A 125 1.71 3.40 -0.15
C ASP A 125 0.55 2.45 0.20
N VAL A 126 -0.07 1.85 -0.84
CA VAL A 126 -1.21 0.94 -0.65
C VAL A 126 -0.78 -0.37 0.03
N LEU A 127 0.38 -0.92 -0.33
CA LEU A 127 0.89 -2.14 0.28
C LEU A 127 1.19 -1.95 1.78
N SER A 128 1.69 -0.78 2.16
CA SER A 128 1.93 -0.43 3.55
C SER A 128 0.63 -0.40 4.35
N GLU A 129 -0.43 0.19 3.80
CA GLU A 129 -1.77 0.17 4.43
C GLU A 129 -2.34 -1.25 4.56
N ILE A 130 -2.22 -2.08 3.52
CA ILE A 130 -2.65 -3.49 3.55
C ILE A 130 -2.00 -4.23 4.72
N ASN A 131 -0.68 -4.13 4.85
CA ASN A 131 0.06 -4.81 5.91
C ASN A 131 -0.36 -4.35 7.30
N LEU A 132 -0.59 -3.05 7.50
CA LEU A 132 -1.03 -2.48 8.77
C LEU A 132 -2.46 -2.93 9.13
N VAL A 133 -3.37 -2.98 8.16
CA VAL A 133 -4.74 -3.50 8.35
C VAL A 133 -4.73 -5.00 8.67
N GLU A 134 -3.89 -5.79 8.02
CA GLU A 134 -3.74 -7.22 8.31
C GLU A 134 -3.21 -7.46 9.74
N ILE A 135 -2.25 -6.66 10.19
CA ILE A 135 -1.76 -6.69 11.58
C ILE A 135 -2.91 -6.39 12.55
N GLU A 136 -3.71 -5.37 12.27
CA GLU A 136 -4.84 -4.99 13.13
C GLU A 136 -5.90 -6.10 13.21
N LEU A 137 -6.26 -6.72 12.09
CA LEU A 137 -7.15 -7.88 12.08
C LEU A 137 -6.57 -9.04 12.91
N GLY A 138 -5.27 -9.32 12.77
CA GLY A 138 -4.58 -10.36 13.56
C GLY A 138 -4.56 -10.08 15.06
N LYS A 139 -4.42 -8.82 15.48
CA LYS A 139 -4.54 -8.43 16.91
C LYS A 139 -5.93 -8.74 17.45
N ARG A 140 -6.99 -8.40 16.69
CA ARG A 140 -8.38 -8.65 17.10
C ARG A 140 -8.70 -10.14 17.22
N GLU A 141 -8.20 -10.95 16.30
CA GLU A 141 -8.35 -12.41 16.37
C GLU A 141 -7.63 -12.99 17.58
N THR A 142 -6.42 -12.50 17.87
CA THR A 142 -5.65 -12.91 19.05
C THR A 142 -6.39 -12.56 20.35
N PHE A 143 -6.98 -11.37 20.43
CA PHE A 143 -7.77 -10.95 21.59
C PHE A 143 -8.99 -11.87 21.79
N LYS A 144 -9.78 -12.12 20.74
CA LYS A 144 -10.92 -13.06 20.79
C LYS A 144 -10.49 -14.46 21.21
N TYR A 145 -9.35 -14.94 20.71
CA TYR A 145 -8.81 -16.25 21.09
C TYR A 145 -8.46 -16.31 22.58
N GLN A 146 -7.82 -15.26 23.12
CA GLN A 146 -7.49 -15.17 24.54
C GLN A 146 -8.76 -15.13 25.42
N GLU A 147 -9.77 -14.34 25.05
CA GLU A 147 -11.05 -14.30 25.76
C GLU A 147 -11.73 -15.67 25.80
N ASN A 148 -11.71 -16.40 24.68
CA ASN A 148 -12.25 -17.75 24.60
C ASN A 148 -11.48 -18.74 25.49
N LEU A 149 -10.15 -18.67 25.50
CA LEU A 149 -9.32 -19.50 26.39
C LEU A 149 -9.62 -19.23 27.86
N ASP A 150 -9.76 -17.96 28.25
CA ASP A 150 -10.06 -17.57 29.62
C ASP A 150 -11.46 -18.01 30.04
N PHE A 151 -12.44 -17.92 29.14
CA PHE A 151 -13.78 -18.46 29.37
C PHE A 151 -13.75 -19.97 29.62
N LEU A 152 -13.01 -20.73 28.80
CA LEU A 152 -12.88 -22.18 28.96
C LEU A 152 -12.20 -22.58 30.27
N LYS A 153 -11.15 -21.85 30.68
CA LYS A 153 -10.45 -22.10 31.95
C LYS A 153 -11.29 -21.79 33.19
N LYS A 154 -12.22 -20.83 33.10
CA LYS A 154 -13.10 -20.42 34.20
C LYS A 154 -14.35 -21.29 34.33
N ARG A 155 -14.60 -22.24 33.42
CA ARG A 155 -15.73 -23.16 33.56
C ARG A 155 -15.46 -24.16 34.70
N PRO A 156 -16.40 -24.34 35.64
CA PRO A 156 -16.30 -25.41 36.63
C PRO A 156 -16.26 -26.76 35.89
N ALA A 157 -15.44 -27.69 36.35
CA ALA A 157 -15.41 -29.05 35.83
C ALA A 157 -16.82 -29.63 35.99
N THR A 158 -17.47 -29.93 34.86
CA THR A 158 -18.78 -30.59 34.84
C THR A 158 -18.63 -31.94 35.54
N PRO A 159 -19.39 -32.24 36.60
CA PRO A 159 -19.32 -33.51 37.33
C PRO A 159 -19.79 -34.70 36.49
#